data_AF-A0A5K1BNE2-F1
#
_entry.id   AF-A0A5K1BNE2-F1
#
_cell.length_a   1.000
_cell.length_b   1.000
_cell.length_c   1.000
_cell.angle_alpha   90.00
_cell.angle_beta   90.00
_cell.angle_gamma   90.00
#
_symmetry.space_group_name_H-M   'P 1'
#
loop_
_entity.id
_entity.type
_entity.pdbx_description
1 polymer ?
#
loop_
_entity_poly.entity_id
_entity_poly.type
_entity_poly.pdbx_seq_one_letter_code
_entity_poly.pdbx_strand_id
1 'polypeptide(L)' 'DIIETLKNNNYEYTWGDMTVNLAESYGFCWGVERAVQIAYEARKQFPAERIWITNEIIHNPTVNK' A
#
# COMPACT_ATOMS: atom_id res chain seq x y z
N ASP A 1 -5.94 8.71 -15.40
CA ASP A 1 -5.22 7.59 -14.76
C ASP A 1 -6.04 6.32 -15.01
N ILE A 2 -5.44 5.18 -15.36
CA ILE A 2 -6.18 3.94 -15.69
C ILE A 2 -7.00 3.43 -14.50
N ILE A 3 -6.52 3.64 -13.27
CA ILE A 3 -7.26 3.27 -12.05
C ILE A 3 -8.53 4.09 -11.92
N GLU A 4 -8.45 5.39 -12.20
CA GLU A 4 -9.61 6.29 -12.16
C GLU A 4 -10.63 5.92 -13.25
N THR A 5 -10.16 5.59 -14.45
CA THR A 5 -11.02 5.10 -15.54
C THR A 5 -11.75 3.82 -15.15
N LEU A 6 -11.07 2.85 -14.54
CA LEU A 6 -11.68 1.61 -14.05
C LEU A 6 -12.72 1.89 -12.95
N LYS A 7 -12.39 2.74 -11.96
CA LYS A 7 -13.34 3.10 -10.89
C LYS A 7 -14.61 3.77 -11.40
N ASN A 8 -14.49 4.64 -12.39
CA ASN A 8 -15.65 5.32 -13.00
C ASN A 8 -16.51 4.37 -13.87
N ASN A 9 -15.96 3.23 -14.30
CA ASN A 9 -16.62 2.23 -15.13
C ASN A 9 -16.96 0.95 -14.36
N ASN A 10 -17.38 1.07 -13.09
CA ASN A 10 -17.77 -0.07 -12.25
C ASN A 10 -16.67 -1.15 -12.12
N TYR A 11 -15.41 -0.70 -12.01
CA TYR A 11 -14.22 -1.54 -11.87
C TYR A 11 -13.87 -2.41 -13.09
N GLU A 12 -14.47 -2.15 -14.25
CA GLU A 12 -14.25 -2.94 -15.46
C GLU A 12 -13.89 -2.03 -16.65
N TYR A 13 -12.99 -2.48 -17.51
CA TYR A 13 -12.68 -1.80 -18.77
C TYR A 13 -12.29 -2.81 -19.85
N THR A 14 -12.92 -2.68 -21.03
CA THR A 14 -12.67 -3.56 -22.19
C THR A 14 -11.97 -2.78 -23.31
N TRP A 15 -10.85 -3.32 -23.79
CA TRP A 15 -10.09 -2.82 -24.93
C TRP A 15 -9.89 -3.92 -25.96
N GLY A 16 -10.58 -3.80 -27.10
CA GLY A 16 -10.62 -4.86 -28.11
C GLY A 16 -11.20 -6.13 -27.51
N ASP A 17 -10.41 -7.19 -27.51
CA ASP A 17 -10.78 -8.51 -26.99
C ASP A 17 -10.30 -8.76 -25.55
N MET A 18 -9.75 -7.74 -24.88
CA MET A 18 -9.24 -7.83 -23.51
C MET A 18 -10.13 -7.06 -22.54
N THR A 19 -10.51 -7.70 -21.43
CA THR A 19 -11.23 -7.08 -20.32
C THR A 19 -10.38 -7.08 -19.07
N VAL A 20 -10.23 -5.90 -18.45
CA VAL A 20 -9.52 -5.70 -17.19
C VAL A 20 -10.55 -5.47 -16.10
N ASN A 21 -10.45 -6.24 -15.01
CA ASN A 21 -11.25 -6.07 -13.81
C ASN A 21 -10.36 -5.63 -12.65
N LEU A 22 -10.73 -4.54 -11.98
CA LEU A 22 -10.08 -4.05 -10.78
C LEU A 22 -10.82 -4.63 -9.57
N ALA A 23 -10.08 -5.17 -8.59
CA ALA A 23 -10.69 -5.56 -7.33
C ALA A 23 -11.25 -4.32 -6.62
N GLU A 24 -12.42 -4.44 -5.98
CA GLU A 24 -13.00 -3.32 -5.21
C GLU A 24 -12.17 -2.98 -3.96
N SER A 25 -11.53 -4.00 -3.38
CA SER A 25 -10.63 -3.88 -2.23
C SER A 25 -9.23 -4.34 -2.62
N TYR A 26 -8.28 -3.40 -2.60
CA TYR A 26 -6.89 -3.65 -2.97
C TYR A 26 -5.96 -2.68 -2.23
N GLY A 27 -4.68 -3.02 -2.14
CA GLY A 27 -3.68 -2.23 -1.43
C GLY A 27 -3.44 -2.71 0.00
N PHE A 28 -3.11 -1.78 0.89
CA PHE A 28 -2.76 -2.10 2.27
C PHE A 28 -4.01 -2.31 3.13
N CYS A 29 -3.97 -3.33 3.97
CA CYS A 29 -4.97 -3.50 5.01
C CYS A 29 -4.65 -2.58 6.20
N TRP A 30 -5.64 -2.37 7.06
CA TRP A 30 -5.49 -1.52 8.23
C TRP A 30 -4.28 -1.86 9.10
N GLY A 31 -3.97 -3.15 9.29
CA GLY A 31 -2.82 -3.58 10.09
C GLY A 31 -1.47 -3.14 9.49
N VAL A 32 -1.37 -3.22 8.16
CA VAL A 32 -0.19 -2.81 7.40
C VAL A 32 -0.02 -1.29 7.47
N GLU A 33 -1.08 -0.52 7.21
CA GLU A 33 -1.07 0.94 7.32
C GLU A 33 -0.68 1.40 8.73
N ARG A 34 -1.27 0.76 9.74
CA ARG A 34 -1.03 1.09 11.14
C ARG A 34 0.41 0.80 11.56
N ALA A 35 0.96 -0.35 11.16
CA ALA A 35 2.35 -0.71 11.46
C ALA A 35 3.32 0.31 10.86
N VAL A 36 3.14 0.66 9.59
CA VAL A 36 3.95 1.67 8.89
C VAL A 36 3.86 3.04 9.56
N GLN A 37 2.64 3.46 9.92
CA GLN A 37 2.44 4.73 10.60
C GLN A 37 3.18 4.78 11.95
N ILE A 38 3.12 3.69 12.75
CA ILE A 38 3.85 3.63 14.02
C ILE A 38 5.36 3.78 13.80
N ALA A 39 5.93 3.16 12.76
CA ALA A 39 7.35 3.30 12.46
C ALA A 39 7.73 4.75 12.09
N TYR A 40 6.90 5.43 11.28
CA TYR A 40 7.13 6.83 10.94
C TYR A 40 7.00 7.77 12.14
N GLU A 41 5.97 7.58 12.97
CA GLU A 41 5.79 8.39 14.18
C GLU A 41 6.92 8.16 15.18
N ALA A 42 7.41 6.91 15.33
CA ALA A 42 8.58 6.62 16.15
C ALA A 42 9.83 7.36 15.65
N ARG A 43 10.07 7.41 14.32
CA ARG A 43 11.18 8.20 13.75
C ARG A 43 11.01 9.69 13.98
N LYS A 44 9.80 10.21 13.87
CA LYS A 44 9.51 11.63 14.13
C LYS A 44 9.71 12.00 15.59
N GLN A 45 9.28 11.15 16.51
CA GLN A 45 9.38 11.38 17.96
C GLN A 45 10.82 11.18 18.47
N PHE A 46 11.57 10.25 17.89
CA PHE A 46 12.94 9.93 18.28
C PHE A 46 13.92 10.06 17.09
N PRO A 47 14.22 11.29 16.62
CA PRO A 47 14.96 11.50 15.38
C PRO A 47 16.38 10.94 15.38
N ALA A 48 17.05 10.97 16.54
CA ALA A 48 18.44 10.55 16.68
C ALA A 48 18.60 9.11 17.20
N GLU A 49 17.53 8.49 17.66
CA GLU A 49 17.61 7.16 18.26
C GLU A 49 17.56 6.07 17.18
N ARG A 50 18.24 4.95 17.49
CA ARG A 50 18.14 3.75 16.67
C ARG A 50 16.81 3.08 16.96
N ILE A 51 16.00 2.94 15.91
CA ILE A 51 14.76 2.16 15.97
C ILE A 51 15.14 0.71 15.63
N TRP A 52 14.73 -0.22 16.48
CA TRP A 52 14.92 -1.64 16.27
C TRP A 52 13.59 -2.26 15.83
N ILE A 53 13.61 -2.98 14.72
CA ILE A 53 12.47 -3.79 14.26
C ILE A 53 12.96 -5.23 14.27
N THR A 54 12.17 -6.14 14.86
CA THR A 54 12.57 -7.54 15.07
C THR A 54 12.73 -8.31 13.76
N ASN A 55 12.04 -7.90 12.70
CA ASN A 55 12.14 -8.44 11.35
C ASN A 55 11.64 -7.40 10.32
N GLU A 56 11.34 -7.80 9.09
CA GLU A 56 10.58 -6.99 8.13
C GLU A 56 9.24 -6.54 8.74
N ILE A 57 8.93 -5.24 8.64
CA ILE A 57 7.66 -4.71 9.16
C ILE A 57 6.48 -5.24 8.34
N ILE A 58 6.69 -5.39 7.02
CA ILE A 58 5.80 -5.98 6.02
C ILE A 58 6.69 -6.73 5.02
N HIS A 59 6.25 -7.85 4.47
CA HIS A 59 6.96 -8.56 3.39
C HIS A 59 6.85 -7.85 2.03
N ASN A 60 7.29 -6.59 2.00
CA ASN A 60 7.36 -5.75 0.82
C ASN A 60 8.74 -5.07 0.79
N PRO A 61 9.63 -5.49 -0.13
CA PRO A 61 11.00 -4.96 -0.21
C PRO A 61 11.07 -3.44 -0.41
N THR A 62 10.06 -2.83 -1.03
CA THR A 62 10.01 -1.37 -1.23
C THR A 62 9.70 -0.63 0.06
N VAL A 63 8.91 -1.22 0.95
CA VAL A 63 8.58 -0.64 2.27
C VAL A 63 9.75 -0.79 3.25
N ASN A 64 10.56 -1.84 3.09
CA ASN A 64 11.68 -2.12 3.97
C ASN A 64 12.99 -1.40 3.59
N LYS A 65 12.97 -0.54 2.55
CA LYS A 65 14.11 0.30 2.14
C LYS A 65 14.08 1.65 2.84
#